data_AF-A0A8V0Y6C7-F1
#
_entry.id   AF-A0A8V0Y6C7-F1
#
_cell.length_a   1.000
_cell.length_b   1.000
_cell.length_c   1.000
_cell.angle_alpha   90.00
_cell.angle_beta   90.00
_cell.angle_gamma   90.00
#
_symmetry.space_group_name_H-M   'P 1'
#
loop_
_entity.id
_entity.type
_entity.pdbx_description
1 polymer ?
#
loop_
_entity_poly.entity_id
_entity_poly.type
_entity_poly.pdbx_seq_one_letter_code
_entity_poly.pdbx_strand_id
1 'polypeptide(L)'
;MAAEAALEELTVLLGPSAGAAVRAGAAEAALALSGDPEGRRLLAARPEALRALLGLAEVSGPEVGPGPGAALRCLQNVSAEAEAREPLLAALPAVLRLLPAGPACGLLANLSRERGAAQRVLNGLERENRAGVEALLRALEGPRPPPPELAALLCNLSGLPEGRRALLERSRCAVRRLLPLVGDAESAVLRRGAVGTLRNCCFEHEHHEWLLSDAVDLLPSLLLPLAGPEEIPEEEMERLPLQLQYLPEDKQREPLPDLRTMLLEALLLLTATKGGRLQLRQRGAYAVLRELHRREGDPEVLTACERVIHVLIGDEPEEGMENLMEVTAAPPHGTEPRGSLWGPPCCGMGNIGVLQVGLPDMWGARVGQLCVYLNTNNKHQRWEPKTPLCSLRGAPLTHISPMAVGW
;
A
#
# COMPACT_ATOMS: atom_id res chain seq x y z
N MET A 1 17.41 -37.34 3.18
CA MET A 1 18.65 -38.04 2.76
C MET A 1 19.29 -37.43 1.51
N ALA A 2 18.85 -37.74 0.27
CA ALA A 2 19.57 -37.27 -0.93
C ALA A 2 19.53 -35.74 -1.13
N ALA A 3 18.37 -35.11 -0.97
CA ALA A 3 18.22 -33.65 -1.08
C ALA A 3 18.96 -32.89 0.03
N GLU A 4 19.04 -33.46 1.24
CA GLU A 4 19.73 -32.85 2.36
C GLU A 4 21.25 -32.87 2.18
N ALA A 5 21.79 -33.99 1.70
CA ALA A 5 23.21 -34.11 1.36
C ALA A 5 23.61 -33.14 0.24
N ALA A 6 22.80 -33.02 -0.81
CA ALA A 6 23.03 -32.06 -1.88
C ALA A 6 22.99 -30.60 -1.37
N LEU A 7 22.13 -30.31 -0.39
CA LEU A 7 22.03 -28.97 0.20
C LEU A 7 23.21 -28.64 1.13
N GLU A 8 23.74 -29.65 1.83
CA GLU A 8 24.98 -29.52 2.59
C GLU A 8 26.18 -29.24 1.67
N GLU A 9 26.30 -29.98 0.57
CA GLU A 9 27.31 -29.74 -0.45
C GLU A 9 27.19 -28.32 -1.03
N LEU A 10 25.98 -27.91 -1.40
CA LEU A 10 25.70 -26.55 -1.88
C LEU A 10 26.14 -25.49 -0.86
N THR A 11 25.86 -25.70 0.42
CA THR A 11 26.25 -24.79 1.51
C THR A 11 27.77 -24.66 1.63
N VAL A 12 28.50 -25.77 1.49
CA VAL A 12 29.97 -25.77 1.48
C VAL A 12 30.52 -24.99 0.28
N LEU A 13 29.92 -25.17 -0.91
CA LEU A 13 30.34 -24.49 -2.14
C LEU A 13 30.05 -22.98 -2.12
N LEU A 14 29.02 -22.53 -1.38
CA LEU A 14 28.74 -21.11 -1.13
C LEU A 14 29.73 -20.47 -0.15
N GLY A 15 30.32 -21.29 0.72
CA GLY A 15 31.21 -20.88 1.80
C GLY A 15 32.49 -20.18 1.33
N PRO A 16 33.17 -19.45 2.24
CA PRO A 16 34.36 -18.67 1.91
C PRO A 16 35.57 -19.52 1.53
N SER A 17 35.56 -20.83 1.82
CA SER A 17 36.62 -21.77 1.45
C SER A 17 36.62 -22.12 -0.05
N ALA A 18 35.51 -21.89 -0.75
CA ALA A 18 35.40 -22.13 -2.19
C ALA A 18 35.94 -20.95 -3.02
N GLY A 19 36.51 -21.24 -4.19
CA GLY A 19 36.96 -20.20 -5.13
C GLY A 19 35.80 -19.35 -5.67
N ALA A 20 36.09 -18.12 -6.08
CA ALA A 20 35.06 -17.15 -6.51
C ALA A 20 34.11 -17.68 -7.62
N ALA A 21 34.65 -18.37 -8.62
CA ALA A 21 33.86 -18.98 -9.69
C ALA A 21 32.92 -20.09 -9.18
N VAL A 22 33.40 -20.91 -8.24
CA VAL A 22 32.60 -21.98 -7.61
C VAL A 22 31.47 -21.38 -6.79
N ARG A 23 31.76 -20.34 -5.99
CA ARG A 23 30.75 -19.63 -5.20
C ARG A 23 29.69 -18.98 -6.09
N ALA A 24 30.08 -18.41 -7.23
CA ALA A 24 29.15 -17.83 -8.19
C ALA A 24 28.22 -18.90 -8.78
N GLY A 25 28.76 -20.03 -9.25
CA GLY A 25 27.95 -21.14 -9.76
C GLY A 25 27.01 -21.75 -8.70
N ALA A 26 27.48 -21.87 -7.46
CA ALA A 26 26.66 -22.31 -6.34
C ALA A 26 25.52 -21.33 -6.04
N ALA A 27 25.76 -20.01 -6.10
CA ALA A 27 24.73 -19.00 -5.91
C ALA A 27 23.70 -18.99 -7.03
N GLU A 28 24.10 -19.24 -8.28
CA GLU A 28 23.17 -19.40 -9.40
C GLU A 28 22.31 -20.66 -9.26
N ALA A 29 22.90 -21.77 -8.81
CA ALA A 29 22.15 -23.00 -8.51
C ALA A 29 21.15 -22.77 -7.36
N ALA A 30 21.56 -22.09 -6.29
CA ALA A 30 20.67 -21.72 -5.19
C ALA A 30 19.54 -20.79 -5.64
N LEU A 31 19.85 -19.80 -6.49
CA LEU A 31 18.85 -18.91 -7.07
C LEU A 31 17.82 -19.70 -7.89
N ALA A 32 18.28 -20.60 -8.76
CA ALA A 32 17.40 -21.46 -9.55
C ALA A 32 16.49 -22.32 -8.65
N LEU A 33 17.06 -22.92 -7.59
CA LEU A 33 16.32 -23.70 -6.60
C LEU A 33 15.27 -22.86 -5.86
N SER A 34 15.61 -21.62 -5.48
CA SER A 34 14.69 -20.71 -4.77
C SER A 34 13.50 -20.23 -5.61
N GLY A 35 13.57 -20.40 -6.94
CA GLY A 35 12.45 -20.14 -7.85
C GLY A 35 11.30 -21.13 -7.71
N ASP A 36 11.60 -22.34 -7.22
CA ASP A 36 10.60 -23.38 -6.93
C ASP A 36 10.14 -23.32 -5.45
N PRO A 37 8.83 -23.50 -5.14
CA PRO A 37 8.36 -23.49 -3.76
C PRO A 37 8.97 -24.52 -2.80
N GLU A 38 9.26 -25.74 -3.27
CA GLU A 38 9.92 -26.76 -2.43
C GLU A 38 11.38 -26.40 -2.22
N GLY A 39 12.08 -26.01 -3.28
CA GLY A 39 13.47 -25.57 -3.20
C GLY A 39 13.67 -24.37 -2.28
N ARG A 40 12.75 -23.40 -2.34
CA ARG A 40 12.75 -22.23 -1.47
C ARG A 40 12.55 -22.58 0.00
N ARG A 41 11.60 -23.49 0.33
CA ARG A 41 11.40 -24.00 1.71
C ARG A 41 12.61 -24.75 2.22
N LEU A 42 13.24 -25.57 1.37
CA LEU A 42 14.47 -26.30 1.72
C LEU A 42 15.60 -25.34 2.09
N LEU A 43 15.81 -24.29 1.30
CA LEU A 43 16.81 -23.25 1.59
C LEU A 43 16.45 -22.46 2.86
N ALA A 44 15.19 -22.11 3.05
CA ALA A 44 14.71 -21.38 4.23
C ALA A 44 14.99 -22.12 5.54
N ALA A 45 14.89 -23.45 5.52
CA ALA A 45 15.13 -24.32 6.67
C ALA A 45 16.62 -24.52 7.01
N ARG A 46 17.57 -23.89 6.30
CA ARG A 46 19.03 -24.05 6.49
C ARG A 46 19.73 -22.73 6.81
N PRO A 47 19.85 -22.33 8.09
CA PRO A 47 20.51 -21.08 8.50
C PRO A 47 21.95 -20.94 8.01
N GLU A 48 22.70 -22.03 7.86
CA GLU A 48 24.07 -22.06 7.33
C GLU A 48 24.11 -21.57 5.87
N ALA A 49 23.17 -22.04 5.05
CA ALA A 49 23.04 -21.63 3.66
C ALA A 49 22.69 -20.13 3.55
N LEU A 50 21.76 -19.66 4.39
CA LEU A 50 21.40 -18.24 4.44
C LEU A 50 22.61 -17.37 4.83
N ARG A 51 23.40 -17.79 5.82
CA ARG A 51 24.63 -17.09 6.22
C ARG A 51 25.67 -17.08 5.10
N ALA A 52 25.86 -18.19 4.39
CA ALA A 52 26.81 -18.26 3.27
C ALA A 52 26.38 -17.38 2.09
N LEU A 53 25.09 -17.40 1.74
CA LEU A 53 24.50 -16.52 0.72
C LEU A 53 24.65 -15.04 1.10
N LEU A 54 24.41 -14.69 2.37
CA LEU A 54 24.53 -13.31 2.85
C LEU A 54 26.00 -12.83 2.78
N GLY A 55 26.93 -13.65 3.25
CA GLY A 55 28.36 -13.34 3.15
C GLY A 55 28.86 -13.23 1.71
N LEU A 56 28.23 -13.92 0.75
CA LEU A 56 28.51 -13.74 -0.68
C LEU A 56 27.85 -12.46 -1.24
N ALA A 57 26.63 -12.15 -0.85
CA ALA A 57 25.90 -10.95 -1.29
C ALA A 57 26.61 -9.65 -0.88
N GLU A 58 27.35 -9.65 0.23
CA GLU A 58 28.13 -8.49 0.69
C GLU A 58 29.41 -8.22 -0.13
N VAL A 59 29.86 -9.16 -0.95
CA VAL A 59 31.08 -8.99 -1.75
C VAL A 59 30.87 -7.88 -2.77
N SER A 60 31.69 -6.84 -2.66
CA SER A 60 31.62 -5.61 -3.48
C SER A 60 33.01 -5.28 -4.06
N GLY A 61 33.06 -4.65 -5.24
CA GLY A 61 34.33 -4.28 -5.91
C GLY A 61 34.24 -4.27 -7.45
N PRO A 62 35.27 -3.77 -8.15
CA PRO A 62 35.28 -3.63 -9.61
C PRO A 62 35.34 -4.96 -10.37
N GLU A 63 35.83 -6.04 -9.74
CA GLU A 63 35.94 -7.38 -10.34
C GLU A 63 34.86 -8.34 -9.82
N VAL A 64 33.74 -7.82 -9.30
CA VAL A 64 32.65 -8.65 -8.78
C VAL A 64 31.92 -9.33 -9.94
N GLY A 65 32.01 -10.67 -9.96
CA GLY A 65 31.22 -11.51 -10.86
C GLY A 65 29.72 -11.57 -10.51
N PRO A 66 28.92 -12.41 -11.17
CA PRO A 66 27.46 -12.45 -10.98
C PRO A 66 27.01 -13.01 -9.61
N GLY A 67 27.92 -13.68 -8.90
CA GLY A 67 27.63 -14.41 -7.66
C GLY A 67 26.89 -13.60 -6.57
N PRO A 68 27.36 -12.39 -6.18
CA PRO A 68 26.70 -11.60 -5.14
C PRO A 68 25.27 -11.19 -5.52
N GLY A 69 25.03 -10.84 -6.78
CA GLY A 69 23.69 -10.54 -7.30
C GLY A 69 22.77 -11.76 -7.27
N ALA A 70 23.27 -12.93 -7.68
CA ALA A 70 22.52 -14.17 -7.62
C ALA A 70 22.18 -14.56 -6.17
N ALA A 71 23.15 -14.43 -5.26
CA ALA A 71 22.96 -14.71 -3.84
C ALA A 71 21.90 -13.80 -3.21
N LEU A 72 21.93 -12.50 -3.50
CA LEU A 72 20.95 -11.57 -2.96
C LEU A 72 19.53 -11.83 -3.49
N ARG A 73 19.37 -12.15 -4.78
CA ARG A 73 18.07 -12.54 -5.34
C ARG A 73 17.56 -13.86 -4.76
N CYS A 74 18.46 -14.81 -4.48
CA CYS A 74 18.11 -16.03 -3.78
C CYS A 74 17.57 -15.73 -2.38
N LEU A 75 18.24 -14.84 -1.63
CA LEU A 75 17.80 -14.41 -0.30
C LEU A 75 16.44 -13.68 -0.34
N GLN A 76 16.20 -12.83 -1.35
CA GLN A 76 14.91 -12.19 -1.57
C GLN A 76 13.79 -13.22 -1.77
N ASN A 77 14.02 -14.24 -2.59
CA ASN A 77 13.06 -15.32 -2.79
C ASN A 77 12.82 -16.04 -1.45
N VAL A 78 13.88 -16.53 -0.82
CA VAL A 78 13.81 -17.34 0.40
C VAL A 78 13.18 -16.60 1.58
N SER A 79 13.32 -15.28 1.68
CA SER A 79 12.67 -14.49 2.74
C SER A 79 11.14 -14.47 2.67
N ALA A 80 10.54 -14.97 1.58
CA ALA A 80 9.10 -15.17 1.50
C ALA A 80 8.60 -16.29 2.45
N GLU A 81 9.46 -17.24 2.83
CA GLU A 81 9.14 -18.34 3.74
C GLU A 81 9.34 -17.94 5.21
N ALA A 82 8.51 -18.47 6.11
CA ALA A 82 8.50 -18.07 7.52
C ALA A 82 9.78 -18.50 8.26
N GLU A 83 10.33 -19.66 7.90
CA GLU A 83 11.51 -20.29 8.48
C GLU A 83 12.77 -19.43 8.28
N ALA A 84 12.84 -18.68 7.19
CA ALA A 84 13.96 -17.78 6.89
C ALA A 84 13.94 -16.51 7.75
N ARG A 85 12.81 -16.18 8.37
CA ARG A 85 12.62 -14.87 9.03
C ARG A 85 13.57 -14.64 10.18
N GLU A 86 13.60 -15.53 11.17
CA GLU A 86 14.42 -15.31 12.36
C GLU A 86 15.92 -15.34 12.05
N PRO A 87 16.44 -16.30 11.24
CA PRO A 87 17.84 -16.26 10.80
C PRO A 87 18.23 -14.95 10.10
N LEU A 88 17.38 -14.42 9.22
CA LEU A 88 17.66 -13.19 8.49
C LEU A 88 17.53 -11.94 9.39
N LEU A 89 16.58 -11.93 10.34
CA LEU A 89 16.47 -10.85 11.33
C LEU A 89 17.63 -10.87 12.34
N ALA A 90 18.18 -12.03 12.68
CA ALA A 90 19.38 -12.14 13.49
C ALA A 90 20.61 -11.58 12.76
N ALA A 91 20.64 -11.66 11.43
CA ALA A 91 21.67 -11.09 10.58
C ALA A 91 21.31 -9.71 9.99
N LEU A 92 20.33 -9.01 10.57
CA LEU A 92 19.79 -7.75 10.03
C LEU A 92 20.87 -6.69 9.72
N PRO A 93 21.91 -6.45 10.54
CA PRO A 93 22.94 -5.47 10.20
C PRO A 93 23.67 -5.76 8.88
N ALA A 94 23.85 -7.04 8.52
CA ALA A 94 24.42 -7.42 7.23
C ALA A 94 23.43 -7.18 6.07
N VAL A 95 22.16 -7.53 6.27
CA VAL A 95 21.10 -7.25 5.28
C VAL A 95 20.97 -5.75 5.00
N LEU A 96 21.02 -4.91 6.04
CA LEU A 96 20.89 -3.46 5.92
C LEU A 96 22.04 -2.83 5.14
N ARG A 97 23.25 -3.40 5.18
CA ARG A 97 24.40 -2.92 4.39
C ARG A 97 24.24 -3.14 2.88
N LEU A 98 23.29 -3.97 2.46
CA LEU A 98 22.98 -4.24 1.05
C LEU A 98 21.99 -3.23 0.46
N LEU A 99 21.43 -2.33 1.28
CA LEU A 99 20.60 -1.24 0.77
C LEU A 99 21.44 -0.23 -0.03
N PRO A 100 20.86 0.37 -1.09
CA PRO A 100 19.46 0.31 -1.50
C PRO A 100 19.16 -0.67 -2.65
N ALA A 101 19.91 -1.79 -2.78
CA ALA A 101 19.68 -2.74 -3.87
C ALA A 101 18.23 -3.26 -3.87
N GLY A 102 17.58 -3.31 -5.04
CA GLY A 102 16.17 -3.73 -5.17
C GLY A 102 15.87 -5.07 -4.49
N PRO A 103 16.67 -6.12 -4.73
CA PRO A 103 16.52 -7.39 -4.02
C PRO A 103 16.68 -7.30 -2.50
N ALA A 104 17.52 -6.41 -1.97
CA ALA A 104 17.62 -6.17 -0.52
C ALA A 104 16.35 -5.48 0.02
N CYS A 105 15.80 -4.51 -0.72
CA CYS A 105 14.50 -3.91 -0.39
C CYS A 105 13.39 -4.97 -0.37
N GLY A 106 13.37 -5.89 -1.34
CA GLY A 106 12.41 -6.99 -1.42
C GLY A 106 12.54 -7.97 -0.27
N LEU A 107 13.77 -8.32 0.09
CA LEU A 107 14.07 -9.15 1.24
C LEU A 107 13.48 -8.52 2.51
N LEU A 108 13.79 -7.24 2.78
CA LEU A 108 13.28 -6.52 3.95
C LEU A 108 11.76 -6.33 3.90
N ALA A 109 11.17 -6.10 2.74
CA ALA A 109 9.73 -6.01 2.57
C ALA A 109 9.04 -7.31 3.00
N ASN A 110 9.56 -8.46 2.57
CA ASN A 110 9.07 -9.78 2.97
C ASN A 110 9.19 -10.03 4.48
N LEU A 111 10.31 -9.63 5.09
CA LEU A 111 10.49 -9.72 6.54
C LEU A 111 9.55 -8.79 7.31
N SER A 112 9.21 -7.64 6.74
CA SER A 112 8.39 -6.60 7.39
C SER A 112 6.88 -6.79 7.22
N ARG A 113 6.41 -7.96 6.75
CA ARG A 113 4.97 -8.25 6.64
C ARG A 113 4.27 -8.37 8.00
N GLU A 114 5.01 -8.78 9.03
CA GLU A 114 4.50 -8.88 10.39
C GLU A 114 4.97 -7.72 11.27
N ARG A 115 4.09 -7.22 12.14
CA ARG A 115 4.32 -6.01 12.94
C ARG A 115 5.60 -6.08 13.78
N GLY A 116 5.82 -7.21 14.48
CA GLY A 116 7.01 -7.40 15.32
C GLY A 116 8.32 -7.42 14.52
N ALA A 117 8.29 -8.05 13.35
CA ALA A 117 9.45 -8.10 12.46
C ALA A 117 9.71 -6.75 11.78
N ALA A 118 8.67 -6.05 11.32
CA ALA A 118 8.75 -4.68 10.82
C ALA A 118 9.38 -3.74 11.86
N GLN A 119 9.00 -3.89 13.14
CA GLN A 119 9.58 -3.07 14.21
C GLN A 119 11.08 -3.33 14.38
N ARG A 120 11.53 -4.58 14.28
CA ARG A 120 12.96 -4.93 14.31
C ARG A 120 13.70 -4.33 13.12
N VAL A 121 13.12 -4.40 11.91
CA VAL A 121 13.69 -3.79 10.71
C VAL A 121 13.82 -2.27 10.86
N LEU A 122 12.76 -1.60 11.30
CA LEU A 122 12.77 -0.15 11.53
C LEU A 122 13.81 0.26 12.57
N ASN A 123 13.86 -0.44 13.70
CA ASN A 123 14.84 -0.19 14.74
C ASN A 123 16.28 -0.44 14.27
N GLY A 124 16.50 -1.45 13.44
CA GLY A 124 17.80 -1.72 12.83
C GLY A 124 18.22 -0.60 11.87
N LEU A 125 17.31 -0.12 11.02
CA LEU A 125 17.56 1.01 10.13
C LEU A 125 18.02 2.24 10.92
N GLU A 126 17.31 2.62 11.98
CA GLU A 126 17.64 3.82 12.77
C GLU A 126 18.93 3.67 13.62
N ARG A 127 19.35 2.45 13.97
CA ARG A 127 20.56 2.20 14.77
C ARG A 127 21.82 1.99 13.94
N GLU A 128 21.74 1.16 12.91
CA GLU A 128 22.90 0.68 12.14
C GLU A 128 23.21 1.60 10.96
N ASN A 129 22.20 2.32 10.45
CA ASN A 129 22.38 3.24 9.34
C ASN A 129 22.36 4.67 9.88
N ARG A 130 23.45 5.42 9.71
CA ARG A 130 23.52 6.84 10.12
C ARG A 130 22.45 7.72 9.44
N ALA A 131 21.82 7.21 8.37
CA ALA A 131 20.72 7.87 7.67
C ALA A 131 19.32 7.28 8.01
N GLY A 132 19.19 6.14 8.67
CA GLY A 132 17.88 5.56 8.99
C GLY A 132 16.98 5.37 7.76
N VAL A 133 15.69 5.74 7.89
CA VAL A 133 14.72 5.78 6.77
C VAL A 133 15.17 6.71 5.63
N GLU A 134 16.01 7.74 5.87
CA GLU A 134 16.51 8.63 4.82
C GLU A 134 17.30 7.89 3.74
N ALA A 135 17.99 6.79 4.08
CA ALA A 135 18.69 5.98 3.07
C ALA A 135 17.71 5.34 2.07
N LEU A 136 16.54 4.91 2.54
CA LEU A 136 15.47 4.40 1.68
C LEU A 136 14.89 5.53 0.82
N LEU A 137 14.71 6.72 1.39
CA LEU A 137 14.15 7.86 0.66
C LEU A 137 15.08 8.39 -0.43
N ARG A 138 16.40 8.37 -0.22
CA ARG A 138 17.38 8.72 -1.26
C ARG A 138 17.33 7.75 -2.45
N ALA A 139 16.97 6.49 -2.21
CA ALA A 139 16.83 5.51 -3.28
C ALA A 139 15.62 5.78 -4.19
N LEU A 140 14.61 6.53 -3.72
CA LEU A 140 13.51 7.01 -4.56
C LEU A 140 13.96 8.09 -5.56
N GLU A 141 15.03 8.81 -5.24
CA GLU A 141 15.59 9.91 -6.05
C GLU A 141 16.71 9.43 -6.99
N GLY A 142 17.11 8.16 -6.89
CA GLY A 142 18.14 7.54 -7.73
C GLY A 142 17.69 7.27 -9.17
N PRO A 143 18.35 6.33 -9.87
CA PRO A 143 17.97 5.94 -11.23
C PRO A 143 16.48 5.59 -11.32
N ARG A 144 15.81 6.13 -12.35
CA ARG A 144 14.38 5.87 -12.60
C ARG A 144 14.21 4.67 -13.54
N PRO A 145 13.18 3.81 -13.31
CA PRO A 145 12.30 3.81 -12.14
C PRO A 145 13.01 3.30 -10.87
N PRO A 146 12.62 3.75 -9.66
CA PRO A 146 13.17 3.19 -8.43
C PRO A 146 12.78 1.72 -8.28
N PRO A 147 13.51 0.93 -7.47
CA PRO A 147 13.17 -0.48 -7.27
C PRO A 147 11.73 -0.64 -6.75
N PRO A 148 10.86 -1.41 -7.41
CA PRO A 148 9.47 -1.60 -6.98
C PRO A 148 9.34 -2.07 -5.53
N GLU A 149 10.27 -2.91 -5.08
CA GLU A 149 10.31 -3.45 -3.73
C GLU A 149 10.56 -2.41 -2.64
N LEU A 150 11.18 -1.28 -2.98
CA LEU A 150 11.39 -0.16 -2.06
C LEU A 150 10.06 0.43 -1.60
N ALA A 151 9.10 0.57 -2.52
CA ALA A 151 7.78 1.11 -2.20
C ALA A 151 6.99 0.15 -1.29
N ALA A 152 7.12 -1.17 -1.50
CA ALA A 152 6.54 -2.18 -0.63
C ALA A 152 7.15 -2.13 0.79
N LEU A 153 8.47 -1.99 0.89
CA LEU A 153 9.16 -1.84 2.18
C LEU A 153 8.67 -0.59 2.92
N LEU A 154 8.64 0.57 2.27
CA LEU A 154 8.15 1.82 2.86
C LEU A 154 6.70 1.69 3.33
N CYS A 155 5.85 1.01 2.55
CA CYS A 155 4.47 0.77 2.95
C CYS A 155 4.38 -0.10 4.21
N ASN A 156 5.14 -1.19 4.29
CA ASN A 156 5.16 -2.04 5.48
C ASN A 156 5.66 -1.29 6.73
N LEU A 157 6.75 -0.52 6.60
CA LEU A 157 7.30 0.27 7.72
C LEU A 157 6.33 1.38 8.17
N SER A 158 5.64 2.04 7.24
CA SER A 158 4.60 3.04 7.56
C SER A 158 3.37 2.45 8.26
N GLY A 159 3.23 1.12 8.30
CA GLY A 159 2.25 0.44 9.16
C GLY A 159 2.53 0.65 10.66
N LEU A 160 3.76 1.03 11.03
CA LEU A 160 4.15 1.34 12.41
C LEU A 160 4.01 2.84 12.70
N PRO A 161 3.58 3.25 13.91
CA PRO A 161 3.55 4.66 14.32
C PRO A 161 4.92 5.35 14.17
N GLU A 162 6.00 4.70 14.56
CA GLU A 162 7.37 5.20 14.45
C GLU A 162 7.79 5.37 12.99
N GLY A 163 7.34 4.46 12.11
CA GLY A 163 7.59 4.56 10.68
C GLY A 163 6.86 5.74 10.05
N ARG A 164 5.60 5.99 10.44
CA ARG A 164 4.87 7.19 10.00
C ARG A 164 5.54 8.47 10.49
N ARG A 165 5.92 8.53 11.76
CA ARG A 165 6.64 9.67 12.33
C ARG A 165 7.93 9.97 11.56
N ALA A 166 8.69 8.93 11.24
CA ALA A 166 9.91 9.05 10.43
C ALA A 166 9.65 9.57 9.01
N LEU A 167 8.51 9.23 8.39
CA LEU A 167 8.14 9.71 7.05
C LEU A 167 7.51 11.10 7.06
N LEU A 168 6.82 11.47 8.14
CA LEU A 168 6.17 12.77 8.31
C LEU A 168 7.12 13.84 8.88
N GLU A 169 8.38 13.49 9.14
CA GLU A 169 9.41 14.45 9.51
C GLU A 169 9.67 15.41 8.33
N ARG A 170 9.33 16.69 8.52
CA ARG A 170 9.34 17.71 7.45
C ARG A 170 10.71 17.88 6.79
N SER A 171 11.79 17.69 7.55
CA SER A 171 13.18 17.78 7.08
C SER A 171 13.53 16.75 5.99
N ARG A 172 12.83 15.60 5.98
CA ARG A 172 13.09 14.48 5.06
C ARG A 172 12.31 14.57 3.76
N CYS A 173 11.30 15.44 3.68
CA CYS A 173 10.46 15.62 2.49
C CYS A 173 9.87 14.32 1.91
N ALA A 174 9.69 13.27 2.72
CA ALA A 174 9.38 11.92 2.24
C ALA A 174 8.08 11.86 1.42
N VAL A 175 7.03 12.54 1.90
CA VAL A 175 5.72 12.60 1.23
C VAL A 175 5.87 13.14 -0.19
N ARG A 176 6.62 14.24 -0.37
CA ARG A 176 6.87 14.85 -1.69
C ARG A 176 7.66 13.92 -2.61
N ARG A 177 8.59 13.13 -2.06
CA ARG A 177 9.35 12.12 -2.83
C ARG A 177 8.47 10.96 -3.30
N LEU A 178 7.38 10.67 -2.58
CA LEU A 178 6.41 9.62 -2.93
C LEU A 178 5.36 10.06 -3.96
N LEU A 179 4.99 11.35 -4.00
CA LEU A 179 3.91 11.84 -4.89
C LEU A 179 4.10 11.46 -6.37
N PRO A 180 5.30 11.57 -6.98
CA PRO A 180 5.49 11.19 -8.37
C PRO A 180 5.21 9.71 -8.66
N LEU A 181 5.28 8.85 -7.63
CA LEU A 181 5.05 7.41 -7.77
C LEU A 181 3.57 7.04 -7.73
N VAL A 182 2.68 7.93 -7.28
CA VAL A 182 1.23 7.67 -7.22
C VAL A 182 0.65 7.50 -8.63
N GLY A 183 1.15 8.26 -9.60
CA GLY A 183 0.73 8.22 -11.01
C GLY A 183 1.71 7.49 -11.93
N ASP A 184 2.65 6.69 -11.40
CA ASP A 184 3.65 6.00 -12.21
C ASP A 184 2.98 5.01 -13.19
N ALA A 185 3.03 5.29 -14.48
CA ALA A 185 2.34 4.50 -15.50
C ALA A 185 2.95 3.09 -15.66
N GLU A 186 4.25 2.94 -15.41
CA GLU A 186 5.03 1.75 -15.74
C GLU A 186 4.95 0.66 -14.67
N SER A 187 4.66 1.02 -13.41
CA SER A 187 4.72 0.06 -12.30
C SER A 187 3.56 0.18 -11.31
N ALA A 188 2.61 -0.75 -11.44
CA ALA A 188 1.54 -0.94 -10.46
C ALA A 188 2.06 -1.23 -9.04
N VAL A 189 3.23 -1.87 -8.92
CA VAL A 189 3.86 -2.16 -7.62
C VAL A 189 4.34 -0.88 -6.95
N LEU A 190 4.96 0.04 -7.71
CA LEU A 190 5.37 1.34 -7.18
C LEU A 190 4.17 2.19 -6.77
N ARG A 191 3.13 2.28 -7.63
CA ARG A 191 1.89 2.97 -7.29
C ARG A 191 1.27 2.44 -6.01
N ARG A 192 1.17 1.11 -5.88
CA ARG A 192 0.62 0.43 -4.70
C ARG A 192 1.39 0.71 -3.43
N GLY A 193 2.70 0.62 -3.47
CA GLY A 193 3.54 0.94 -2.31
C GLY A 193 3.42 2.41 -1.93
N ALA A 194 3.47 3.34 -2.90
CA ALA A 194 3.37 4.78 -2.65
C ALA A 194 2.00 5.18 -2.07
N VAL A 195 0.90 4.77 -2.71
CA VAL A 195 -0.45 5.03 -2.23
C VAL A 195 -0.67 4.41 -0.84
N GLY A 196 -0.22 3.17 -0.63
CA GLY A 196 -0.31 2.51 0.67
C GLY A 196 0.47 3.25 1.77
N THR A 197 1.68 3.72 1.47
CA THR A 197 2.47 4.54 2.40
C THR A 197 1.78 5.85 2.74
N LEU A 198 1.29 6.59 1.73
CA LEU A 198 0.61 7.87 1.92
C LEU A 198 -0.68 7.71 2.73
N ARG A 199 -1.49 6.69 2.40
CA ARG A 199 -2.69 6.32 3.15
C ARG A 199 -2.35 6.02 4.61
N ASN A 200 -1.29 5.25 4.86
CA ASN A 200 -0.87 4.96 6.23
C ASN A 200 -0.47 6.26 6.95
N CYS A 201 0.30 7.15 6.32
CA CYS A 201 0.65 8.45 6.88
C CYS A 201 -0.59 9.32 7.24
N CYS A 202 -1.71 9.17 6.52
CA CYS A 202 -2.95 9.89 6.84
C CYS A 202 -3.61 9.46 8.17
N PHE A 203 -3.14 8.40 8.85
CA PHE A 203 -3.58 8.09 10.21
C PHE A 203 -3.12 9.12 11.26
N GLU A 204 -2.09 9.92 10.98
CA GLU A 204 -1.60 10.97 11.88
C GLU A 204 -2.33 12.30 11.60
N HIS A 205 -3.50 12.48 12.20
CA HIS A 205 -4.37 13.63 11.95
C HIS A 205 -3.76 14.99 12.29
N GLU A 206 -2.81 15.03 13.22
CA GLU A 206 -2.05 16.26 13.55
C GLU A 206 -1.29 16.83 12.33
N HIS A 207 -1.05 16.00 11.30
CA HIS A 207 -0.37 16.41 10.09
C HIS A 207 -1.31 16.77 8.93
N HIS A 208 -2.64 16.59 9.05
CA HIS A 208 -3.57 16.78 7.92
C HIS A 208 -3.52 18.18 7.32
N GLU A 209 -3.48 19.22 8.15
CA GLU A 209 -3.39 20.61 7.68
C GLU A 209 -2.13 20.83 6.84
N TRP A 210 -0.98 20.33 7.32
CA TRP A 210 0.28 20.41 6.59
C TRP A 210 0.28 19.58 5.31
N LEU A 211 -0.25 18.35 5.35
CA LEU A 211 -0.34 17.46 4.18
C LEU A 211 -1.20 18.07 3.07
N LEU A 212 -2.27 18.79 3.42
CA LEU A 212 -3.18 19.44 2.48
C LEU A 212 -2.73 20.84 2.05
N SER A 213 -1.83 21.47 2.79
CA SER A 213 -1.27 22.79 2.45
C SER A 213 -0.42 22.78 1.17
N ASP A 214 -0.20 23.95 0.60
CA ASP A 214 0.66 24.15 -0.60
C ASP A 214 2.10 23.65 -0.43
N ALA A 215 2.57 23.45 0.81
CA ALA A 215 3.91 22.92 1.06
C ALA A 215 4.08 21.47 0.58
N VAL A 216 3.00 20.68 0.62
CA VAL A 216 2.97 19.26 0.24
C VAL A 216 2.03 19.04 -0.94
N ASP A 217 0.87 19.68 -0.92
CA ASP A 217 -0.20 19.58 -1.92
C ASP A 217 -0.59 18.12 -2.22
N LEU A 218 -0.94 17.37 -1.18
CA LEU A 218 -1.27 15.94 -1.29
C LEU A 218 -2.58 15.69 -2.07
N LEU A 219 -3.58 16.56 -1.91
CA LEU A 219 -4.93 16.32 -2.41
C LEU A 219 -5.03 16.06 -3.93
N PRO A 220 -4.39 16.85 -4.81
CA PRO A 220 -4.44 16.59 -6.25
C PRO A 220 -3.83 15.23 -6.62
N SER A 221 -2.77 14.82 -5.92
CA SER A 221 -2.12 13.52 -6.16
C SER A 221 -3.04 12.34 -5.80
N LEU A 222 -3.96 12.52 -4.83
CA LEU A 222 -4.95 11.50 -4.47
C LEU A 222 -6.17 11.50 -5.41
N LEU A 223 -6.60 12.66 -5.87
CA LEU A 223 -7.80 12.81 -6.71
C LEU A 223 -7.53 12.52 -8.19
N LEU A 224 -6.36 12.85 -8.72
CA LEU A 224 -6.06 12.70 -10.15
C LEU A 224 -6.19 11.26 -10.66
N PRO A 225 -5.73 10.21 -9.94
CA PRO A 225 -5.96 8.84 -10.37
C PRO A 225 -7.44 8.41 -10.32
N LEU A 226 -8.28 9.11 -9.54
CA LEU A 226 -9.72 8.85 -9.44
C LEU A 226 -10.54 9.62 -10.49
N ALA A 227 -9.96 10.66 -11.09
CA ALA A 227 -10.61 11.49 -12.11
C ALA A 227 -10.58 10.85 -13.51
N GLY A 228 -11.66 11.05 -14.26
CA GLY A 228 -11.78 10.68 -15.67
C GLY A 228 -11.97 11.91 -16.57
N PRO A 229 -12.31 11.71 -17.85
CA PRO A 229 -12.44 12.78 -18.84
C PRO A 229 -13.81 13.46 -18.83
N GLU A 230 -14.63 13.24 -17.79
CA GLU A 230 -15.99 13.79 -17.74
C GLU A 230 -15.98 15.33 -17.66
N GLU A 231 -16.94 15.94 -18.34
CA GLU A 231 -17.19 17.38 -18.25
C GLU A 231 -17.74 17.74 -16.86
N ILE A 232 -16.97 18.56 -16.14
CA ILE A 232 -17.39 19.15 -14.85
C ILE A 232 -17.89 20.57 -15.12
N PRO A 233 -19.04 21.00 -14.56
CA PRO A 233 -19.56 22.36 -14.73
C PRO A 233 -18.52 23.42 -14.37
N GLU A 234 -18.50 24.53 -15.13
CA GLU A 234 -17.48 25.58 -15.00
C GLU A 234 -17.32 26.11 -13.57
N GLU A 235 -18.43 26.31 -12.85
CA GLU A 235 -18.43 26.76 -11.44
C GLU A 235 -17.73 25.77 -10.47
N GLU A 236 -17.82 24.47 -10.74
CA GLU A 236 -17.12 23.43 -9.98
C GLU A 236 -15.68 23.27 -10.46
N MET A 237 -15.43 23.45 -11.76
CA MET A 237 -14.12 23.38 -12.41
C MET A 237 -13.15 24.42 -11.84
N GLU A 238 -13.60 25.67 -11.65
CA GLU A 238 -12.80 26.76 -11.08
C GLU A 238 -12.27 26.45 -9.66
N ARG A 239 -12.96 25.57 -8.92
CA ARG A 239 -12.56 25.17 -7.55
C ARG A 239 -11.53 24.05 -7.54
N LEU A 240 -11.42 23.29 -8.63
CA LEU A 240 -10.51 22.16 -8.69
C LEU A 240 -9.05 22.64 -8.69
N PRO A 241 -8.13 21.87 -8.10
CA PRO A 241 -6.70 22.07 -8.32
C PRO A 241 -6.36 22.07 -9.82
N LEU A 242 -5.37 22.88 -10.22
CA LEU A 242 -5.02 23.07 -11.63
C LEU A 242 -4.77 21.76 -12.39
N GLN A 243 -4.17 20.76 -11.73
CA GLN A 243 -3.86 19.46 -12.33
C GLN A 243 -5.11 18.61 -12.66
N LEU A 244 -6.26 18.96 -12.09
CA LEU A 244 -7.56 18.29 -12.30
C LEU A 244 -8.47 19.06 -13.25
N GLN A 245 -8.08 20.28 -13.65
CA GLN A 245 -8.87 21.09 -14.54
C GLN A 245 -8.67 20.66 -16.00
N TYR A 246 -9.78 20.60 -16.76
CA TYR A 246 -9.78 20.35 -18.20
C TYR A 246 -8.93 19.14 -18.62
N LEU A 247 -9.19 18.00 -17.97
CA LEU A 247 -8.51 16.75 -18.27
C LEU A 247 -8.75 16.33 -19.73
N PRO A 248 -7.74 15.75 -20.40
CA PRO A 248 -7.87 15.35 -21.79
C PRO A 248 -8.82 14.15 -21.95
N GLU A 249 -9.39 13.97 -23.14
CA GLU A 249 -10.36 12.90 -23.43
C GLU A 249 -9.80 11.49 -23.22
N ASP A 250 -8.48 11.31 -23.37
CA ASP A 250 -7.79 10.05 -23.16
C ASP A 250 -7.46 9.76 -21.69
N LYS A 251 -7.74 10.70 -20.76
CA LYS A 251 -7.48 10.52 -19.33
C LYS A 251 -8.22 9.32 -18.77
N GLN A 252 -7.47 8.29 -18.39
CA GLN A 252 -7.99 7.12 -17.71
C GLN A 252 -7.89 7.25 -16.19
N ARG A 253 -8.88 6.67 -15.49
CA ARG A 253 -8.79 6.41 -14.05
C ARG A 253 -7.76 5.31 -13.79
N GLU A 254 -7.32 5.20 -12.54
CA GLU A 254 -6.51 4.07 -12.08
C GLU A 254 -7.25 2.75 -12.38
N PRO A 255 -6.67 1.84 -13.18
CA PRO A 255 -7.34 0.61 -13.59
C PRO A 255 -7.51 -0.40 -12.45
N LEU A 256 -6.70 -0.35 -11.40
CA LEU A 256 -6.75 -1.34 -10.32
C LEU A 256 -7.75 -0.93 -9.22
N PRO A 257 -8.81 -1.73 -8.94
CA PRO A 257 -9.81 -1.41 -7.92
C PRO A 257 -9.23 -1.18 -6.53
N ASP A 258 -8.29 -2.01 -6.12
CA ASP A 258 -7.66 -1.90 -4.80
C ASP A 258 -6.84 -0.63 -4.61
N LEU A 259 -6.18 -0.12 -5.66
CA LEU A 259 -5.55 1.20 -5.63
C LEU A 259 -6.58 2.32 -5.47
N ARG A 260 -7.71 2.26 -6.21
CA ARG A 260 -8.81 3.22 -6.06
C ARG A 260 -9.38 3.21 -4.65
N THR A 261 -9.59 2.02 -4.07
CA THR A 261 -10.00 1.87 -2.67
C THR A 261 -9.00 2.54 -1.72
N MET A 262 -7.69 2.29 -1.85
CA MET A 262 -6.69 2.91 -0.98
C MET A 262 -6.60 4.44 -1.11
N LEU A 263 -6.85 4.99 -2.29
CA LEU A 263 -6.94 6.44 -2.51
C LEU A 263 -8.16 7.04 -1.79
N LEU A 264 -9.32 6.41 -1.93
CA LEU A 264 -10.55 6.81 -1.25
C LEU A 264 -10.42 6.70 0.27
N GLU A 265 -9.75 5.65 0.75
CA GLU A 265 -9.39 5.45 2.14
C GLU A 265 -8.49 6.58 2.69
N ALA A 266 -7.50 7.02 1.91
CA ALA A 266 -6.65 8.15 2.29
C ALA A 266 -7.46 9.46 2.37
N LEU A 267 -8.34 9.72 1.39
CA LEU A 267 -9.26 10.86 1.41
C LEU A 267 -10.17 10.81 2.64
N LEU A 268 -10.73 9.64 2.95
CA LEU A 268 -11.58 9.42 4.11
C LEU A 268 -10.84 9.75 5.41
N LEU A 269 -9.61 9.28 5.58
CA LEU A 269 -8.77 9.63 6.73
C LEU A 269 -8.54 11.14 6.83
N LEU A 270 -8.25 11.82 5.72
CA LEU A 270 -8.08 13.28 5.69
C LEU A 270 -9.35 14.03 6.10
N THR A 271 -10.55 13.47 5.88
CA THR A 271 -11.82 14.06 6.35
C THR A 271 -12.09 13.89 7.85
N ALA A 272 -11.23 13.19 8.60
CA ALA A 272 -11.41 13.03 10.03
C ALA A 272 -11.41 14.39 10.76
N THR A 273 -10.57 15.33 10.32
CA THR A 273 -10.47 16.67 10.91
C THR A 273 -11.38 17.66 10.20
N LYS A 274 -11.90 18.65 10.94
CA LYS A 274 -12.65 19.79 10.39
C LYS A 274 -11.86 20.51 9.30
N GLY A 275 -10.58 20.81 9.55
CA GLY A 275 -9.71 21.44 8.56
C GLY A 275 -9.61 20.62 7.27
N GLY A 276 -9.46 19.29 7.38
CA GLY A 276 -9.44 18.41 6.23
C GLY A 276 -10.77 18.38 5.46
N ARG A 277 -11.92 18.26 6.14
CA ARG A 277 -13.25 18.34 5.50
C ARG A 277 -13.43 19.64 4.73
N LEU A 278 -13.10 20.77 5.34
CA LEU A 278 -13.24 22.08 4.72
C LEU A 278 -12.34 22.20 3.48
N GLN A 279 -11.08 21.78 3.57
CA GLN A 279 -10.17 21.83 2.41
C GLN A 279 -10.63 20.93 1.26
N LEU A 280 -11.08 19.69 1.53
CA LEU A 280 -11.59 18.81 0.47
C LEU A 280 -12.85 19.37 -0.19
N ARG A 281 -13.78 19.96 0.59
CA ARG A 281 -14.98 20.63 0.04
C ARG A 281 -14.62 21.86 -0.79
N GLN A 282 -13.74 22.72 -0.29
CA GLN A 282 -13.32 23.96 -0.95
C GLN A 282 -12.58 23.70 -2.26
N ARG A 283 -11.78 22.63 -2.31
CA ARG A 283 -10.99 22.23 -3.50
C ARG A 283 -11.73 21.26 -4.42
N GLY A 284 -13.06 21.22 -4.35
CA GLY A 284 -13.90 20.52 -5.33
C GLY A 284 -13.84 18.99 -5.31
N ALA A 285 -13.36 18.35 -4.24
CA ALA A 285 -13.19 16.88 -4.20
C ALA A 285 -14.51 16.13 -4.48
N TYR A 286 -15.65 16.68 -4.03
CA TYR A 286 -16.97 16.08 -4.27
C TYR A 286 -17.29 15.91 -5.76
N ALA A 287 -16.91 16.87 -6.62
CA ALA A 287 -17.17 16.80 -8.05
C ALA A 287 -16.50 15.57 -8.68
N VAL A 288 -15.22 15.36 -8.39
CA VAL A 288 -14.43 14.21 -8.85
C VAL A 288 -15.04 12.90 -8.36
N LEU A 289 -15.38 12.82 -7.07
CA LEU A 289 -15.92 11.60 -6.46
C LEU A 289 -17.33 11.26 -6.95
N ARG A 290 -18.15 12.26 -7.25
CA ARG A 290 -19.48 12.08 -7.84
C ARG A 290 -19.39 11.44 -9.23
N GLU A 291 -18.44 11.89 -10.07
CA GLU A 291 -18.24 11.29 -11.39
C GLU A 291 -17.62 9.89 -11.29
N LEU A 292 -16.70 9.66 -10.34
CA LEU A 292 -16.19 8.31 -10.04
C LEU A 292 -17.34 7.37 -9.66
N HIS A 293 -18.18 7.74 -8.70
CA HIS A 293 -19.29 6.91 -8.22
C HIS A 293 -20.25 6.51 -9.35
N ARG A 294 -20.58 7.41 -10.29
CA ARG A 294 -21.44 7.11 -11.44
C ARG A 294 -20.87 6.07 -12.38
N ARG A 295 -19.55 5.99 -12.50
CA ARG A 295 -18.83 5.12 -13.44
C ARG A 295 -18.33 3.83 -12.80
N GLU A 296 -18.20 3.80 -11.48
CA GLU A 296 -17.61 2.69 -10.76
C GLU A 296 -18.51 1.45 -10.79
N GLY A 297 -17.90 0.31 -11.16
CA GLY A 297 -18.57 -0.99 -11.18
C GLY A 297 -18.17 -1.89 -10.03
N ASP A 298 -17.06 -1.60 -9.35
CA ASP A 298 -16.57 -2.41 -8.24
C ASP A 298 -17.31 -2.07 -6.92
N PRO A 299 -17.97 -3.05 -6.27
CA PRO A 299 -18.75 -2.79 -5.05
C PRO A 299 -17.93 -2.28 -3.86
N GLU A 300 -16.67 -2.71 -3.73
CA GLU A 300 -15.81 -2.29 -2.63
C GLU A 300 -15.38 -0.83 -2.82
N VAL A 301 -15.00 -0.47 -4.05
CA VAL A 301 -14.66 0.91 -4.40
C VAL A 301 -15.87 1.83 -4.24
N LEU A 302 -17.07 1.41 -4.67
CA LEU A 302 -18.32 2.15 -4.48
C LEU A 302 -18.56 2.45 -3.00
N THR A 303 -18.47 1.43 -2.16
CA THR A 303 -18.66 1.57 -0.71
C THR A 303 -17.64 2.54 -0.10
N ALA A 304 -16.38 2.47 -0.51
CA ALA A 304 -15.35 3.40 -0.06
C ALA A 304 -15.65 4.84 -0.53
N CYS A 305 -16.11 5.01 -1.77
CA CYS A 305 -16.44 6.30 -2.36
C CYS A 305 -17.63 6.96 -1.65
N GLU A 306 -18.67 6.19 -1.37
CA GLU A 306 -19.87 6.64 -0.64
C GLU A 306 -19.52 7.16 0.75
N ARG A 307 -18.61 6.49 1.47
CA ARG A 307 -18.15 6.95 2.79
C ARG A 307 -17.54 8.34 2.74
N VAL A 308 -16.68 8.62 1.76
CA VAL A 308 -16.07 9.94 1.59
C VAL A 308 -17.12 10.96 1.21
N ILE A 309 -17.97 10.63 0.22
CA ILE A 309 -19.05 11.53 -0.24
C ILE A 309 -19.97 11.92 0.92
N HIS A 310 -20.39 10.96 1.75
CA HIS A 310 -21.27 11.22 2.90
C HIS A 310 -20.66 12.25 3.86
N VAL A 311 -19.36 12.16 4.16
CA VAL A 311 -18.69 13.17 5.00
C VAL A 311 -18.66 14.54 4.32
N LEU A 312 -18.43 14.57 3.00
CA LEU A 312 -18.31 15.84 2.27
C LEU A 312 -19.64 16.57 2.09
N ILE A 313 -20.75 15.85 1.91
CA ILE A 313 -22.09 16.47 1.75
C ILE A 313 -22.81 16.71 3.07
N GLY A 314 -22.43 15.98 4.13
CA GLY A 314 -23.03 16.13 5.44
C GLY A 314 -22.71 17.48 6.08
N ASP A 315 -23.57 17.88 7.02
CA ASP A 315 -23.34 19.07 7.84
C ASP A 315 -22.05 18.94 8.64
N GLU A 316 -21.44 20.07 8.97
CA GLU A 316 -20.25 20.07 9.82
C GLU A 316 -20.61 19.52 11.21
N PRO A 317 -19.82 18.57 11.77
CA PRO A 317 -20.05 18.06 13.12
C PRO A 317 -20.12 19.17 14.17
N GLU A 318 -20.83 18.89 15.27
CA GLU A 318 -20.99 19.80 16.41
C GLU A 318 -19.65 20.23 17.02
N GLU A 319 -19.66 21.36 17.72
CA GLU A 319 -18.50 21.86 18.45
C GLU A 319 -18.02 20.81 19.47
N GLY A 320 -16.72 20.51 19.46
CA GLY A 320 -16.14 19.37 20.21
C GLY A 320 -16.05 18.05 19.43
N MET A 321 -16.59 17.95 18.22
CA MET A 321 -16.48 16.80 17.30
C MET A 321 -15.59 17.10 16.09
N GLU A 322 -14.60 17.97 16.28
CA GLU A 322 -13.78 18.50 15.20
C GLU A 322 -12.88 17.42 14.59
N ASN A 323 -12.39 16.48 15.41
CA ASN A 323 -11.67 15.30 14.97
C ASN A 323 -12.48 14.03 15.22
N LEU A 324 -13.04 13.47 14.15
CA LEU A 324 -13.89 12.27 14.18
C LEU A 324 -13.15 11.00 14.63
N MET A 325 -11.81 10.99 14.64
CA MET A 325 -11.01 9.87 15.18
C MET A 325 -10.79 9.96 16.69
N GLU A 326 -11.08 11.09 17.33
CA GLU A 326 -10.96 11.27 18.79
C GLU A 326 -12.30 11.14 19.51
N VAL A 327 -13.41 11.14 18.76
CA VAL A 327 -14.75 11.01 19.31
C VAL A 327 -14.94 9.62 19.90
N THR A 328 -15.18 9.55 21.20
CA THR A 328 -15.67 8.34 21.83
C THR A 328 -17.13 8.16 21.44
N ALA A 329 -17.46 7.08 20.74
CA ALA A 329 -18.85 6.75 20.47
C ALA A 329 -19.56 6.57 21.82
N ALA A 330 -20.44 7.51 22.18
CA ALA A 330 -21.32 7.33 23.32
C ALA A 330 -22.13 6.03 23.10
N PRO A 331 -22.27 5.16 24.11
CA PRO A 331 -23.12 3.99 23.97
C PRO A 331 -24.53 4.47 23.60
N PRO A 332 -25.21 3.86 22.61
CA PRO A 332 -26.54 4.30 22.23
C PRO A 332 -27.46 4.22 23.44
N HIS A 333 -28.10 5.33 23.79
CA HIS A 333 -29.12 5.35 24.83
C HIS A 333 -30.25 4.39 24.44
N GLY A 334 -30.41 3.30 25.19
CA GLY A 334 -31.66 2.54 25.24
C GLY A 334 -31.79 1.27 24.38
N THR A 335 -30.72 0.56 24.04
CA THR A 335 -30.85 -0.81 23.50
C THR A 335 -30.16 -1.83 24.38
N GLU A 336 -30.97 -2.72 24.99
CA GLU A 336 -30.52 -3.97 25.61
C GLU A 336 -29.60 -4.76 24.68
N PRO A 337 -28.64 -5.54 25.22
CA PRO A 337 -27.65 -6.24 24.43
C PRO A 337 -28.32 -7.42 23.71
N ARG A 338 -28.73 -7.22 22.45
CA ARG A 338 -28.90 -8.35 21.52
C ARG A 338 -27.55 -8.66 20.92
N GLY A 339 -27.17 -9.93 21.01
CA GLY A 339 -25.87 -10.48 20.67
C GLY A 339 -25.31 -9.96 19.34
N SER A 340 -23.98 -9.81 19.33
CA SER A 340 -23.16 -9.41 18.19
C SER A 340 -23.56 -10.15 16.90
N LEU A 341 -24.16 -9.42 15.95
CA LEU A 341 -24.44 -9.90 14.59
C LEU A 341 -23.28 -9.68 13.61
N TRP A 342 -22.11 -9.25 14.11
CA TRP A 342 -20.91 -9.03 13.31
C TRP A 342 -19.85 -10.03 13.76
N GLY A 343 -19.69 -11.11 12.98
CA GLY A 343 -18.49 -11.95 13.03
C GLY A 343 -17.26 -11.16 12.54
N PRO A 344 -16.04 -11.71 12.73
CA PRO A 344 -14.83 -11.07 12.23
C PRO A 344 -14.92 -10.88 10.71
N PRO A 345 -14.30 -9.84 10.13
CA PRO A 345 -14.30 -9.65 8.69
C PRO A 345 -13.67 -10.88 8.03
N CYS A 346 -14.43 -11.52 7.15
CA CYS A 346 -13.97 -12.64 6.35
C CYS A 346 -12.83 -12.16 5.44
N CYS A 347 -11.59 -12.50 5.82
CA CYS A 347 -10.47 -12.47 4.91
C CYS A 347 -10.73 -13.48 3.80
N GLY A 348 -11.21 -13.03 2.64
CA GLY A 348 -11.28 -13.83 1.43
C GLY A 348 -9.87 -14.28 1.04
N MET A 349 -9.57 -15.56 1.29
CA MET A 349 -8.40 -16.23 0.72
C MET A 349 -8.61 -16.35 -0.79
N GLY A 350 -8.10 -15.37 -1.55
CA GLY A 350 -7.89 -15.45 -2.99
C GLY A 350 -6.41 -15.67 -3.26
N ASN A 351 -6.05 -16.83 -3.80
CA ASN A 351 -4.70 -17.18 -4.23
C ASN A 351 -4.22 -16.27 -5.37
N ILE A 352 -3.52 -15.18 -5.06
CA ILE A 352 -2.54 -14.54 -5.96
C ILE A 352 -1.37 -14.06 -5.08
N GLY A 353 -0.21 -14.72 -5.19
CA GLY A 353 0.99 -14.47 -4.39
C GLY A 353 1.75 -13.19 -4.76
N VAL A 354 1.08 -12.04 -4.87
CA VAL A 354 1.72 -10.76 -5.18
C VAL A 354 1.28 -9.70 -4.17
N LEU A 355 2.17 -9.42 -3.21
CA LEU A 355 2.15 -8.26 -2.30
C LEU A 355 0.88 -8.11 -1.45
N GLN A 356 0.82 -8.83 -0.34
CA GLN A 356 -0.07 -8.51 0.77
C GLN A 356 0.48 -7.25 1.46
N VAL A 357 -0.02 -6.08 1.06
CA VAL A 357 0.45 -4.77 1.54
C VAL A 357 -0.44 -4.30 2.69
N GLY A 358 0.11 -4.24 3.91
CA GLY A 358 -0.53 -3.64 5.08
C GLY A 358 -0.72 -4.59 6.27
N LEU A 359 -0.66 -4.03 7.48
CA LEU A 359 -0.95 -4.73 8.75
C LEU A 359 -2.47 -4.74 8.99
N PRO A 360 -3.14 -5.90 9.07
CA PRO A 360 -4.61 -6.01 9.16
C PRO A 360 -5.25 -5.29 10.36
N ASP A 361 -4.55 -5.21 11.50
CA ASP A 361 -5.15 -4.84 12.78
C ASP A 361 -5.45 -3.34 12.96
N MET A 362 -4.79 -2.45 12.20
CA MET A 362 -4.98 -1.01 12.37
C MET A 362 -6.25 -0.49 11.69
N TRP A 363 -6.67 -1.12 10.59
CA TRP A 363 -7.80 -0.66 9.79
C TRP A 363 -9.12 -0.77 10.55
N GLY A 364 -9.37 -1.90 11.23
CA GLY A 364 -10.64 -2.16 11.90
C GLY A 364 -10.99 -1.18 13.03
N ALA A 365 -10.03 -0.78 13.86
CA ALA A 365 -10.32 0.01 15.06
C ALA A 365 -10.53 1.51 14.77
N ARG A 366 -9.63 2.14 14.01
CA ARG A 366 -9.66 3.60 13.76
C ARG A 366 -10.63 3.99 12.66
N VAL A 367 -10.71 3.21 11.58
CA VAL A 367 -11.72 3.43 10.54
C VAL A 367 -13.10 3.04 11.05
N GLY A 368 -13.17 2.08 11.97
CA GLY A 368 -14.37 1.73 12.71
C GLY A 368 -15.04 2.94 13.37
N GLN A 369 -14.30 3.83 14.03
CA GLN A 369 -14.87 5.03 14.66
C GLN A 369 -15.47 6.01 13.64
N LEU A 370 -14.76 6.25 12.54
CA LEU A 370 -15.25 7.11 11.47
C LEU A 370 -16.49 6.51 10.77
N CYS A 371 -16.50 5.18 10.58
CA CYS A 371 -17.67 4.45 10.09
C CYS A 371 -18.83 4.45 11.08
N VAL A 372 -18.56 4.41 12.39
CA VAL A 372 -19.59 4.53 13.44
C VAL A 372 -20.25 5.90 13.37
N TYR A 373 -19.47 6.98 13.29
CA TYR A 373 -20.02 8.34 13.10
C TYR A 373 -20.92 8.42 11.87
N LEU A 374 -20.45 7.90 10.73
CA LEU A 374 -21.23 7.85 9.49
C LEU A 374 -22.54 7.08 9.70
N ASN A 375 -22.51 5.91 10.33
CA ASN A 375 -23.70 5.08 10.56
C ASN A 375 -24.69 5.70 11.55
N THR A 376 -24.24 6.43 12.57
CA THR A 376 -25.13 7.09 13.55
C THR A 376 -25.85 8.28 12.95
N ASN A 377 -25.17 9.08 12.12
CA ASN A 377 -25.76 10.26 11.48
C ASN A 377 -26.55 9.94 10.19
N ASN A 378 -26.42 8.73 9.64
CA ASN A 378 -27.14 8.34 8.40
C ASN A 378 -28.65 8.10 8.57
N LYS A 379 -29.20 8.11 9.80
CA LYS A 379 -30.63 7.85 10.01
C LYS A 379 -31.57 8.93 9.42
N HIS A 380 -31.04 10.07 8.99
CA HIS A 380 -31.83 11.21 8.51
C HIS A 380 -31.56 11.65 7.06
N GLN A 381 -30.62 11.04 6.33
CA GLN A 381 -30.29 11.47 4.96
C GLN A 381 -30.57 10.36 3.94
N ARG A 382 -31.84 10.27 3.48
CA ARG A 382 -32.17 9.49 2.27
C ARG A 382 -31.63 10.23 1.05
N TRP A 383 -30.74 9.57 0.32
CA TRP A 383 -30.22 10.02 -0.97
C TRP A 383 -31.32 9.93 -2.04
N GLU A 384 -31.70 11.07 -2.61
CA GLU A 384 -32.36 11.16 -3.92
C GLU A 384 -31.52 12.08 -4.81
N PRO A 385 -31.06 11.63 -6.00
CA PRO A 385 -30.35 12.50 -6.92
C PRO A 385 -31.27 13.63 -7.37
N LYS A 386 -30.84 14.88 -7.17
CA LYS A 386 -31.60 16.12 -7.48
C LYS A 386 -31.85 16.39 -8.98
N THR A 387 -31.64 15.40 -9.85
CA THR A 387 -31.90 15.52 -11.29
C THR A 387 -32.85 14.40 -11.72
N PRO A 388 -34.04 14.70 -12.27
CA PRO A 388 -34.97 13.67 -12.69
C PRO A 388 -34.38 12.89 -13.87
N LEU A 389 -34.27 11.58 -13.71
CA LEU A 389 -34.06 10.62 -14.79
C LEU A 389 -35.19 10.77 -15.80
N CYS A 390 -34.94 11.49 -16.89
CA CYS A 390 -35.88 11.64 -17.99
C CYS A 390 -35.94 10.33 -18.79
N SER A 391 -36.98 9.55 -18.52
CA SER A 391 -37.75 8.69 -19.44
C SER A 391 -37.01 7.99 -20.59
N LEU A 392 -36.64 6.72 -20.39
CA LEU A 392 -36.75 5.69 -21.42
C LEU A 392 -37.21 4.38 -20.75
N ARG A 393 -38.50 4.30 -20.40
CA ARG A 393 -39.23 3.04 -20.26
C ARG A 393 -40.28 2.99 -21.35
N GLY A 394 -40.15 2.03 -22.25
CA GLY A 394 -41.18 1.75 -23.23
C GLY A 394 -40.78 0.77 -24.33
N ALA A 395 -40.60 -0.51 -24.00
CA ALA A 395 -41.05 -1.61 -24.87
C ALA A 395 -41.15 -2.93 -24.09
N PRO A 396 -42.15 -3.79 -24.35
CA PRO A 396 -42.54 -4.88 -23.47
C PRO A 396 -41.82 -6.21 -23.78
N LEU A 397 -41.61 -6.98 -22.72
CA LEU A 397 -41.24 -8.38 -22.73
C LEU A 397 -42.30 -9.19 -23.50
N THR A 398 -41.90 -9.86 -24.59
CA THR A 398 -42.62 -11.03 -25.10
C THR A 398 -41.65 -12.11 -25.59
N HIS A 399 -41.98 -13.33 -25.17
CA HIS A 399 -41.59 -14.65 -25.68
C HIS A 399 -40.18 -15.24 -25.41
N ILE A 400 -40.21 -16.21 -24.49
CA ILE A 400 -39.26 -17.32 -24.33
C ILE A 400 -39.47 -18.36 -25.44
N SER A 401 -38.40 -18.82 -26.09
CA SER A 401 -38.15 -20.25 -26.40
C SER A 401 -36.75 -20.50 -27.02
N PRO A 402 -36.23 -21.75 -26.99
CA PRO A 402 -34.82 -22.05 -26.72
C PRO A 402 -34.01 -22.62 -27.92
N MET A 403 -32.70 -22.77 -27.69
CA MET A 403 -31.69 -23.61 -28.39
C MET A 403 -31.10 -23.16 -29.74
N ALA A 404 -29.76 -23.10 -29.77
CA ALA A 404 -28.80 -23.68 -30.76
C ALA A 404 -27.43 -22.97 -30.55
N VAL A 405 -26.39 -23.56 -29.96
CA VAL A 405 -25.35 -24.47 -30.51
C VAL A 405 -24.93 -24.22 -31.97
N GLY A 406 -23.62 -23.92 -32.15
CA GLY A 406 -22.87 -23.86 -33.43
C GLY A 406 -22.51 -22.43 -33.82
N TRP A 407 -21.25 -22.02 -34.01
CA TRP A 407 -19.99 -22.70 -34.27
C TRP A 407 -18.81 -21.93 -33.67
#